data_AF-A0A3D8Q935-F1
#
_entry.id   AF-A0A3D8Q935-F1
#
_cell.length_a   1.000
_cell.length_b   1.000
_cell.length_c   1.000
_cell.angle_alpha   90.00
_cell.angle_beta   90.00
_cell.angle_gamma   90.00
#
_symmetry.space_group_name_H-M   'P 1'
#
loop_
_entity.id
_entity.type
_entity.pdbx_description
1 polymer ?
#
loop_
_entity_poly.entity_id
_entity_poly.type
_entity_poly.pdbx_seq_one_letter_code
_entity_poly.pdbx_strand_id
1 'polypeptide(L)'
;MATVGTLTSATLPDSIVHAGLKMKDMTTSRTVDTVLFEPSKHLSHTTSARVHNMEEFGYSQSRGISPVEVFEPFPWSSSEAIQQTRKKSSANEVFSKWKYSSEPAQGQLRGYAADCAPVVGDAWKKSETLAIIPKLAGAGSFPPWTLK
;
A
#
# COMPACT_ATOMS: atom_id res chain seq x y z
N MET A 1 -25.63 28.30 35.44
CA MET A 1 -25.33 29.61 34.81
C MET A 1 -23.93 29.52 34.21
N ALA A 2 -23.83 29.16 32.92
CA ALA A 2 -22.57 29.12 32.18
C ALA A 2 -22.81 29.79 30.82
N THR A 3 -21.99 30.78 30.52
CA THR A 3 -22.11 31.67 29.37
C THR A 3 -21.67 30.95 28.09
N VAL A 4 -22.55 30.90 27.08
CA VAL A 4 -22.25 30.38 25.74
C VAL A 4 -21.61 31.51 24.93
N GLY A 5 -20.37 31.32 24.50
CA GLY A 5 -19.68 32.24 23.59
C GLY A 5 -20.10 31.98 22.15
N THR A 6 -20.72 32.98 21.50
CA THR A 6 -21.05 32.97 20.08
C THR A 6 -19.76 33.15 19.26
N LEU A 7 -19.41 32.17 18.43
CA LEU A 7 -18.34 32.32 17.44
C LEU A 7 -18.90 32.96 16.18
N THR A 8 -18.52 34.21 15.95
CA THR A 8 -18.80 34.98 14.74
C THR A 8 -18.07 34.36 13.55
N SER A 9 -18.81 33.93 12.53
CA SER A 9 -18.26 33.51 11.23
C SER A 9 -17.76 34.75 10.49
N ALA A 10 -16.46 34.85 10.26
CA ALA A 10 -15.88 35.86 9.40
C ALA A 10 -16.01 35.42 7.94
N THR A 11 -16.76 36.19 7.15
CA THR A 11 -16.83 36.06 5.69
C THR A 11 -15.45 36.30 5.08
N LEU A 12 -14.89 35.31 4.41
CA LEU A 12 -13.66 35.44 3.63
C LEU A 12 -13.93 36.21 2.32
N PRO A 13 -13.02 37.08 1.87
CA PRO A 13 -13.22 37.86 0.66
C PRO A 13 -13.13 37.02 -0.63
N ASP A 14 -14.11 37.22 -1.52
CA ASP A 14 -14.27 36.62 -2.86
C ASP A 14 -13.25 37.13 -3.89
N SER A 15 -11.94 36.97 -3.62
CA SER A 15 -10.91 37.43 -4.57
C SER A 15 -9.66 36.56 -4.56
N ILE A 16 -9.80 35.29 -4.96
CA ILE A 16 -8.78 34.60 -5.77
C ILE A 16 -9.50 33.72 -6.81
N VAL A 17 -10.18 34.37 -7.74
CA VAL A 17 -10.51 33.80 -9.04
C VAL A 17 -9.50 34.39 -10.03
N HIS A 18 -8.87 33.53 -10.84
CA HIS A 18 -7.84 33.82 -11.85
C HIS A 18 -6.36 33.70 -11.42
N ALA A 19 -5.97 32.51 -10.97
CA ALA A 19 -4.63 31.99 -11.27
C ALA A 19 -4.80 30.71 -12.09
N GLY A 20 -5.04 30.88 -13.39
CA GLY A 20 -5.04 29.77 -14.35
C GLY A 20 -3.64 29.16 -14.46
N LEU A 21 -3.36 28.14 -13.66
CA LEU A 21 -2.26 27.22 -13.93
C LEU A 21 -2.62 26.45 -15.21
N LYS A 22 -2.18 26.96 -16.35
CA LYS A 22 -2.09 26.18 -17.59
C LYS A 22 -1.12 25.03 -17.32
N MET A 23 -1.65 23.84 -17.01
CA MET A 23 -0.94 22.59 -17.20
C MET A 23 -0.65 22.46 -18.69
N LYS A 24 0.51 22.97 -19.11
CA LYS A 24 1.06 22.69 -20.44
C LYS A 24 1.50 21.24 -20.45
N ASP A 25 1.02 20.53 -21.47
CA ASP A 25 1.42 19.17 -21.84
C ASP A 25 2.88 18.88 -21.54
N MET A 26 3.10 17.95 -20.62
CA MET A 26 4.31 17.13 -20.62
C MET A 26 3.87 15.67 -20.72
N THR A 27 3.18 15.37 -21.82
CA THR A 27 2.99 13.99 -22.30
C THR A 27 4.30 13.53 -22.92
N THR A 28 5.32 13.34 -22.09
CA THR A 28 6.36 12.37 -22.39
C THR A 28 5.87 11.09 -21.75
N SER A 29 5.22 10.24 -22.54
CA SER A 29 5.04 8.82 -22.19
C SER A 29 6.44 8.24 -22.03
N ARG A 30 6.98 8.35 -20.82
CA ARG A 30 8.22 7.69 -20.44
C ARG A 30 7.83 6.23 -20.32
N THR A 31 8.15 5.45 -21.35
CA THR A 31 8.12 4.00 -21.32
C THR A 31 8.75 3.57 -19.99
N VAL A 32 7.91 3.08 -19.09
CA VAL A 32 8.39 2.59 -17.80
C VAL A 32 9.04 1.26 -18.15
N ASP A 33 10.37 1.26 -18.21
CA ASP A 33 11.14 0.01 -18.34
C ASP A 33 10.61 -0.93 -17.27
N THR A 34 9.99 -2.01 -17.73
CA THR A 34 9.33 -2.97 -16.86
C THR A 34 10.43 -3.83 -16.26
N VAL A 35 10.90 -3.45 -15.08
CA VAL A 35 11.89 -4.23 -14.33
C VAL A 35 11.21 -5.51 -13.85
N LEU A 36 11.76 -6.66 -14.25
CA LEU A 36 11.30 -7.97 -13.78
C LEU A 36 11.61 -8.13 -12.28
N PHE A 37 10.65 -8.67 -11.53
CA PHE A 37 10.84 -8.90 -10.09
C PHE A 37 11.79 -10.09 -9.85
N GLU A 38 13.02 -9.75 -9.49
CA GLU A 38 14.00 -10.69 -8.94
C GLU A 38 13.97 -10.70 -7.40
N PRO A 39 13.61 -11.83 -6.77
CA PRO A 39 13.54 -11.94 -5.30
C PRO A 39 14.83 -11.50 -4.60
N SER A 40 15.99 -11.95 -5.08
CA SER A 40 17.28 -11.67 -4.45
C SER A 40 17.67 -10.18 -4.47
N LYS A 41 17.08 -9.37 -5.36
CA LYS A 41 17.34 -7.94 -5.47
C LYS A 41 16.25 -7.08 -4.84
N HIS A 42 15.01 -7.55 -4.89
CA HIS A 42 13.83 -6.76 -4.54
C HIS A 42 13.23 -7.13 -3.19
N LEU A 43 13.60 -8.27 -2.59
CA LEU A 43 13.28 -8.56 -1.19
C LEU A 43 14.37 -7.97 -0.31
N SER A 44 13.96 -7.18 0.68
CA SER A 44 14.86 -6.61 1.70
C SER A 44 14.40 -7.01 3.09
N HIS A 45 13.96 -8.27 3.23
CA HIS A 45 13.42 -8.77 4.49
C HIS A 45 14.51 -8.76 5.56
N THR A 46 14.34 -7.89 6.55
CA THR A 46 15.15 -7.88 7.76
C THR A 46 14.32 -8.53 8.86
N THR A 47 14.80 -9.63 9.42
CA THR A 47 14.13 -10.37 10.53
C THR A 47 14.11 -9.58 11.84
N SER A 48 14.65 -8.34 11.87
CA SER A 48 14.76 -7.51 13.07
C SER A 48 13.49 -6.73 13.43
N ALA A 49 12.36 -6.97 12.75
CA ALA A 49 11.09 -6.38 13.16
C ALA A 49 10.73 -6.91 14.54
N ARG A 50 10.52 -6.02 15.52
CA ARG A 50 9.99 -6.43 16.81
C ARG A 50 8.62 -7.08 16.58
N VAL A 51 8.42 -8.22 17.23
CA VAL A 51 7.20 -9.01 17.14
C VAL A 51 6.42 -8.83 18.42
N HIS A 52 5.14 -8.46 18.31
CA HIS A 52 4.20 -8.41 19.41
C HIS A 52 3.33 -9.65 19.39
N ASN A 53 3.32 -10.38 20.50
CA ASN A 53 2.58 -11.63 20.65
C ASN A 53 1.20 -11.39 21.28
N MET A 54 0.28 -12.34 21.09
CA MET A 54 -1.08 -12.30 21.67
C MET A 54 -1.09 -12.06 23.19
N GLU A 55 -0.11 -12.60 23.90
CA GLU A 55 0.04 -12.44 25.36
C GLU A 55 0.29 -10.99 25.79
N GLU A 56 1.00 -10.20 24.96
CA GLU A 56 1.27 -8.79 25.27
C GLU A 56 -0.02 -7.95 25.29
N PHE A 57 -1.05 -8.42 24.59
CA PHE A 57 -2.37 -7.81 24.55
C PHE A 57 -3.38 -8.46 25.51
N GLY A 58 -2.94 -9.42 26.33
CA GLY A 58 -3.78 -10.11 27.30
C GLY A 58 -4.63 -11.25 26.72
N TYR A 59 -4.29 -11.74 25.53
CA TYR A 59 -4.93 -12.91 24.92
C TYR A 59 -4.13 -14.20 25.16
N SER A 60 -4.83 -15.34 25.16
CA SER A 60 -4.15 -16.64 25.17
C SER A 60 -3.53 -16.94 23.81
N GLN A 61 -2.38 -17.63 23.79
CA GLN A 61 -1.71 -18.06 22.54
C GLN A 61 -2.58 -18.97 21.65
N SER A 62 -3.61 -19.59 22.24
CA SER A 62 -4.59 -20.43 21.53
C SER A 62 -5.72 -19.64 20.86
N ARG A 63 -5.81 -18.33 21.11
CA ARG A 63 -6.82 -17.47 20.51
C ARG A 63 -6.28 -16.92 19.19
N GLY A 64 -6.60 -17.56 18.07
CA GLY A 64 -6.26 -17.07 16.73
C GLY A 64 -5.68 -18.14 15.82
N ILE A 65 -5.21 -17.71 14.64
CA ILE A 65 -4.57 -18.58 13.64
C ILE A 65 -3.03 -18.60 13.84
N SER A 66 -2.48 -17.63 14.58
CA SER A 66 -1.04 -17.47 14.84
C SER A 66 -0.82 -16.89 16.25
N PRO A 67 0.30 -17.23 16.92
CA PRO A 67 0.70 -16.62 18.20
C PRO A 67 1.21 -15.18 18.04
N VAL A 68 1.53 -14.77 16.81
CA VAL A 68 2.01 -13.43 16.48
C VAL A 68 0.84 -12.54 16.10
N GLU A 69 0.70 -11.41 16.79
CA GLU A 69 -0.41 -10.48 16.57
C GLU A 69 0.00 -9.37 15.60
N VAL A 70 1.13 -8.70 15.84
CA VAL A 70 1.60 -7.57 15.03
C VAL A 70 3.12 -7.57 14.92
N PHE A 71 3.62 -7.15 13.76
CA PHE A 71 5.03 -6.80 13.55
C PHE A 71 5.17 -5.28 13.52
N GLU A 72 6.23 -4.77 14.14
CA GLU A 72 6.62 -3.38 13.90
C GLU A 72 6.92 -3.16 12.39
N PRO A 73 6.71 -1.94 11.86
CA PRO A 73 6.98 -1.64 10.46
C PRO A 73 8.42 -1.99 10.07
N PHE A 74 8.59 -2.77 9.01
CA PHE A 74 9.90 -3.15 8.50
C PHE A 74 9.94 -3.07 6.97
N PRO A 75 11.12 -2.85 6.38
CA PRO A 75 11.26 -2.86 4.92
C PRO A 75 11.03 -4.28 4.38
N TRP A 76 9.92 -4.47 3.65
CA TRP A 76 9.64 -5.72 2.95
C TRP A 76 10.39 -5.81 1.61
N SER A 77 10.41 -4.69 0.89
CA SER A 77 10.97 -4.59 -0.46
C SER A 77 12.10 -3.59 -0.54
N SER A 78 12.96 -3.75 -1.53
CA SER A 78 14.02 -2.79 -1.84
C SER A 78 13.43 -1.43 -2.24
N SER A 79 14.21 -0.36 -2.02
CA SER A 79 13.81 1.00 -2.40
C SER A 79 13.46 1.11 -3.89
N GLU A 80 14.17 0.38 -4.74
CA GLU A 80 13.90 0.32 -6.18
C GLU A 80 12.51 -0.25 -6.47
N ALA A 81 12.17 -1.41 -5.90
CA ALA A 81 10.87 -2.05 -6.12
C ALA A 81 9.70 -1.17 -5.63
N ILE A 82 9.90 -0.48 -4.50
CA ILE A 82 8.94 0.48 -3.95
C ILE A 82 8.75 1.66 -4.89
N GLN A 83 9.85 2.26 -5.39
CA GLN A 83 9.78 3.40 -6.30
C GLN A 83 9.10 3.05 -7.62
N GLN A 84 9.39 1.87 -8.18
CA GLN A 84 8.73 1.40 -9.41
C GLN A 84 7.23 1.21 -9.21
N THR A 85 6.84 0.53 -8.12
CA THR A 85 5.43 0.30 -7.79
C THR A 85 4.68 1.62 -7.57
N ARG A 86 5.29 2.57 -6.86
CA ARG A 86 4.72 3.91 -6.63
C ARG A 86 4.59 4.71 -7.90
N LYS A 87 5.64 4.76 -8.72
CA LYS A 87 5.63 5.48 -10.01
C LYS A 87 4.51 4.99 -10.91
N LYS A 88 4.29 3.68 -10.95
CA LYS A 88 3.29 3.08 -11.83
C LYS A 88 1.87 3.14 -11.26
N SER A 89 1.68 2.94 -9.95
CA SER A 89 0.36 3.12 -9.30
C SER A 89 -0.12 4.56 -9.33
N SER A 90 0.81 5.53 -9.29
CA SER A 90 0.50 6.96 -9.38
C SER A 90 0.37 7.49 -10.81
N ALA A 91 0.44 6.64 -11.83
CA ALA A 91 0.29 7.07 -13.21
C ALA A 91 -1.17 7.48 -13.52
N ASN A 92 -1.36 8.57 -14.27
CA ASN A 92 -2.69 9.05 -14.65
C ASN A 92 -3.53 8.00 -15.39
N GLU A 93 -2.88 7.16 -16.20
CA GLU A 93 -3.51 6.02 -16.89
C GLU A 93 -4.12 5.01 -15.92
N VAL A 94 -3.49 4.80 -14.75
CA VAL A 94 -4.01 3.89 -13.73
C VAL A 94 -5.24 4.49 -13.07
N PHE A 95 -5.20 5.78 -12.75
CA PHE A 95 -6.35 6.49 -12.18
C PHE A 95 -7.53 6.62 -13.14
N SER A 96 -7.31 6.73 -14.45
CA SER A 96 -8.40 6.83 -15.41
C SER A 96 -9.14 5.50 -15.58
N LYS A 97 -8.43 4.37 -15.54
CA LYS A 97 -8.99 3.03 -15.79
C LYS A 97 -9.45 2.31 -14.52
N TRP A 98 -8.75 2.47 -13.41
CA TRP A 98 -8.91 1.62 -12.21
C TRP A 98 -9.41 2.35 -10.97
N LYS A 99 -9.69 3.67 -11.07
CA LYS A 99 -10.31 4.41 -9.99
C LYS A 99 -11.78 4.03 -9.89
N TYR A 100 -12.15 3.51 -8.73
CA TYR A 100 -13.51 3.29 -8.32
C TYR A 100 -13.89 4.31 -7.25
N SER A 101 -15.12 4.82 -7.32
CA SER A 101 -15.69 5.74 -6.35
C SER A 101 -17.07 5.23 -5.93
N SER A 102 -17.33 5.27 -4.63
CA SER A 102 -18.61 4.93 -4.01
C SER A 102 -18.90 5.92 -2.89
N GLU A 103 -20.14 5.95 -2.41
CA GLU A 103 -20.58 6.87 -1.35
C GLU A 103 -19.68 6.85 -0.09
N PRO A 104 -19.29 5.67 0.48
CA PRO A 104 -18.34 5.63 1.60
C PRO A 104 -16.86 5.75 1.20
N ALA A 105 -16.52 5.71 -0.09
CA ALA A 105 -15.14 5.70 -0.54
C ALA A 105 -14.98 6.40 -1.90
N GLN A 106 -14.62 7.69 -1.86
CA GLN A 106 -14.61 8.59 -3.02
C GLN A 106 -13.44 8.39 -4.00
N GLY A 107 -12.51 7.47 -3.70
CA GLY A 107 -11.36 7.20 -4.56
C GLY A 107 -10.54 6.02 -4.08
N GLN A 108 -10.76 4.87 -4.70
CA GLN A 108 -9.97 3.65 -4.48
C GLN A 108 -9.44 3.14 -5.82
N LEU A 109 -8.17 2.78 -5.86
CA LEU A 109 -7.63 2.01 -6.97
C LEU A 109 -7.88 0.53 -6.71
N ARG A 110 -8.62 -0.15 -7.59
CA ARG A 110 -8.94 -1.58 -7.46
C ARG A 110 -8.53 -2.31 -8.73
N GLY A 111 -8.03 -3.54 -8.59
CA GLY A 111 -7.70 -4.42 -9.72
C GLY A 111 -6.47 -4.03 -10.57
N TYR A 112 -5.88 -2.85 -10.37
CA TYR A 112 -4.76 -2.38 -11.20
C TYR A 112 -3.48 -3.23 -11.08
N ALA A 113 -3.30 -3.96 -9.97
CA ALA A 113 -2.03 -4.61 -9.68
C ALA A 113 -1.62 -5.66 -10.73
N ALA A 114 -2.59 -6.41 -11.29
CA ALA A 114 -2.32 -7.44 -12.29
C ALA A 114 -1.76 -6.86 -13.59
N ASP A 115 -2.35 -5.76 -14.07
CA ASP A 115 -2.00 -5.16 -15.37
C ASP A 115 -0.91 -4.09 -15.25
N CYS A 116 -0.87 -3.39 -14.13
CA CYS A 116 -0.06 -2.19 -13.96
C CYS A 116 1.06 -2.37 -12.95
N ALA A 117 1.04 -3.36 -12.05
CA ALA A 117 2.12 -3.56 -11.08
C ALA A 117 2.68 -4.99 -11.17
N PRO A 118 3.33 -5.38 -12.29
CA PRO A 118 3.87 -6.73 -12.46
C PRO A 118 4.86 -7.08 -11.35
N VAL A 119 5.62 -6.10 -10.85
CA VAL A 119 6.52 -6.26 -9.70
C VAL A 119 5.79 -6.81 -8.47
N VAL A 120 4.58 -6.32 -8.19
CA VAL A 120 3.77 -6.78 -7.06
C VAL A 120 3.18 -8.16 -7.37
N GLY A 121 2.57 -8.32 -8.55
CA GLY A 121 1.97 -9.59 -8.95
C GLY A 121 2.98 -10.75 -8.99
N ASP A 122 4.18 -10.50 -9.47
CA ASP A 122 5.25 -11.49 -9.55
C ASP A 122 5.88 -11.76 -8.19
N ALA A 123 5.97 -10.76 -7.30
CA ALA A 123 6.40 -10.99 -5.92
C ALA A 123 5.56 -12.06 -5.23
N TRP A 124 4.23 -12.01 -5.39
CA TRP A 124 3.33 -12.98 -4.77
C TRP A 124 3.34 -14.38 -5.42
N LYS A 125 3.98 -14.55 -6.59
CA LYS A 125 4.12 -15.85 -7.28
C LYS A 125 5.42 -16.57 -6.93
N LYS A 126 6.43 -15.86 -6.42
CA LYS A 126 7.76 -16.43 -6.15
C LYS A 126 7.75 -17.21 -4.83
N SER A 127 8.29 -18.43 -4.85
CA SER A 127 8.36 -19.31 -3.69
C SER A 127 9.15 -18.72 -2.53
N GLU A 128 10.22 -17.97 -2.81
CA GLU A 128 11.02 -17.27 -1.80
C GLU A 128 10.20 -16.27 -1.00
N THR A 129 9.37 -15.47 -1.68
CA THR A 129 8.48 -14.50 -1.05
C THR A 129 7.42 -15.19 -0.19
N LEU A 130 6.80 -16.26 -0.73
CA LEU A 130 5.80 -17.04 -0.02
C LEU A 130 6.38 -17.79 1.18
N ALA A 131 7.65 -18.16 1.16
CA ALA A 131 8.31 -18.85 2.26
C ALA A 131 8.64 -17.94 3.47
N ILE A 132 8.68 -16.62 3.28
CA ILE A 132 8.97 -15.66 4.37
C ILE A 132 7.73 -15.46 5.27
N ILE A 133 6.53 -15.46 4.69
CA ILE A 133 5.30 -15.13 5.43
C ILE A 133 4.98 -16.14 6.55
N PRO A 134 4.99 -17.47 6.32
CA PRO A 134 4.77 -18.44 7.39
C PRO A 134 5.84 -18.36 8.48
N LYS A 135 7.09 -18.11 8.09
CA LYS A 135 8.22 -17.93 9.03
C LYS A 135 7.98 -16.73 9.94
N LEU A 136 7.49 -15.62 9.40
CA LEU A 136 7.14 -14.45 10.19
C LEU A 136 5.98 -14.75 11.11
N ALA A 137 4.90 -15.31 10.58
CA ALA A 137 3.68 -15.59 11.33
C ALA A 137 3.86 -16.70 12.39
N GLY A 138 5.02 -17.33 12.54
CA GLY A 138 5.21 -18.47 13.45
C GLY A 138 4.25 -19.63 13.18
N ALA A 139 3.69 -19.70 11.97
CA ALA A 139 2.67 -20.65 11.57
C ALA A 139 3.26 -21.70 10.63
N GLY A 140 2.70 -22.92 10.66
CA GLY A 140 3.04 -23.95 9.69
C GLY A 140 2.81 -23.47 8.25
N SER A 141 3.66 -23.90 7.31
CA SER A 141 3.61 -23.55 5.90
C SER A 141 2.18 -23.52 5.36
N PHE A 142 1.70 -22.36 4.90
CA PHE A 142 0.42 -22.27 4.18
C PHE A 142 0.53 -23.00 2.83
N PRO A 143 -0.52 -23.70 2.37
CA PRO A 143 -0.52 -24.26 1.02
C PRO A 143 -0.39 -23.13 -0.01
N PRO A 144 0.24 -23.38 -1.17
CA PRO A 144 0.35 -22.37 -2.22
C PRO A 144 -1.04 -21.90 -2.64
N TRP A 145 -1.24 -20.58 -2.65
CA TRP A 145 -2.45 -19.95 -3.15
C TRP A 145 -2.62 -20.30 -4.63
N THR A 146 -3.36 -21.38 -4.90
CA THR A 146 -3.77 -21.76 -6.24
C THR A 146 -4.95 -20.87 -6.61
N LEU A 147 -4.65 -19.75 -7.28
CA LEU A 147 -5.64 -19.06 -8.10
C LEU A 147 -6.08 -20.07 -9.18
N LYS A 148 -7.30 -20.59 -9.06
CA LYS A 148 -7.98 -21.31 -10.14
C LYS A 148 -8.37 -20.34 -11.24
#